data_AF-C1DL52-F1
#
_entry.id   AF-C1DL52-F1
#
_cell.length_a   1.000
_cell.length_b   1.000
_cell.length_c   1.000
_cell.angle_alpha   90.00
_cell.angle_beta   90.00
_cell.angle_gamma   90.00
#
_symmetry.space_group_name_H-M   'P 1'
#
loop_
_entity.id
_entity.type
_entity.pdbx_description
1 polymer ?
#
loop_
_entity_poly.entity_id
_entity_poly.type
_entity_poly.pdbx_seq_one_letter_code
_entity_poly.pdbx_strand_id
1 'polypeptide(L)'
;MTFGVPPSLANLAARCRPWIFTPLAGALGGWLAQSLGWPLPWMIGSLLGVAALRCLGCPSGAVPHGVKAGQWILGIGIGLHFNRAVLEQILAHLGLVLLGTLLTLLASIFGILLHRRYGESFATAYFASMPGGANEMVNLGGRHGAVLQNVAAAQSLRMFVVLLGIPATYAWLFADGQAADIVHPGPDAAWLVPLFALGGLLALLFQRRNFPNAWQLGALLVSGLCSIAFDLHIGLPDGAGAFGQWLVGSTLGCHFDRAFFRRAPAFLLRTLLTTLAAILIALPIALAMSWASGLDARALLLGMVPGGIAEMSLTAEALHLLVPLVTAMQVLRLLLVLFLAAPVFRLCSERLGIGKDGELAARE
;
A
#
# COMPACT_ATOMS: atom_id res chain seq x y z
N MET A 1 27.31 19.11 -14.30
CA MET A 1 27.97 17.91 -14.87
C MET A 1 26.94 16.81 -15.02
N THR A 2 26.41 16.64 -16.23
CA THR A 2 25.46 15.59 -16.58
C THR A 2 26.24 14.33 -16.91
N PHE A 3 26.21 13.33 -16.04
CA PHE A 3 26.68 11.98 -16.37
C PHE A 3 25.77 11.41 -17.45
N GLY A 4 26.18 11.54 -18.71
CA GLY A 4 25.55 10.90 -19.85
C GLY A 4 25.92 9.43 -19.87
N VAL A 5 24.93 8.55 -19.79
CA VAL A 5 25.11 7.11 -19.98
C VAL A 5 25.69 6.88 -21.38
N PRO A 6 26.76 6.08 -21.55
CA PRO A 6 27.38 5.86 -22.86
C PRO A 6 26.37 5.27 -23.86
N PRO A 7 26.41 5.70 -25.14
CA PRO A 7 25.41 5.33 -26.15
C PRO A 7 25.32 3.83 -26.45
N SER A 8 26.35 3.05 -26.09
CA SER A 8 26.37 1.60 -26.24
C SER A 8 25.42 0.86 -25.28
N LEU A 9 25.21 1.37 -24.05
CA LEU A 9 24.28 0.79 -23.08
C LEU A 9 22.82 1.14 -23.39
N ALA A 10 22.58 2.35 -23.93
CA ALA A 10 21.24 2.78 -24.34
C ALA A 10 20.68 1.90 -25.49
N ASN A 11 21.53 1.53 -26.46
CA ASN A 11 21.15 0.67 -27.58
C ASN A 11 20.92 -0.80 -27.18
N LEU A 12 21.60 -1.30 -26.14
CA LEU A 12 21.38 -2.63 -25.59
C LEU A 12 20.08 -2.67 -24.76
N ALA A 13 19.81 -1.61 -24.00
CA ALA A 13 18.59 -1.44 -23.23
C ALA A 13 17.34 -1.21 -24.11
N ALA A 14 17.50 -0.70 -25.34
CA ALA A 14 16.43 -0.55 -26.32
C ALA A 14 16.04 -1.87 -27.03
N ARG A 15 16.97 -2.85 -27.10
CA ARG A 15 16.71 -4.19 -27.70
C ARG A 15 16.21 -5.21 -26.67
N CYS A 16 16.59 -5.06 -25.40
CA CYS A 16 16.06 -5.88 -24.31
C CYS A 16 14.68 -5.37 -23.90
N ARG A 17 13.71 -6.28 -23.70
CA ARG A 17 12.39 -5.87 -23.20
C ARG A 17 12.59 -5.15 -21.84
N PRO A 18 12.05 -3.93 -21.66
CA PRO A 18 12.40 -3.03 -20.54
C PRO A 18 12.14 -3.63 -19.14
N TRP A 19 11.32 -4.67 -19.02
CA TRP A 19 11.07 -5.36 -17.76
C TRP A 19 12.19 -6.31 -17.30
N ILE A 20 13.23 -6.59 -18.08
CA ILE A 20 14.31 -7.52 -17.67
C ILE A 20 15.24 -6.89 -16.62
N PHE A 21 15.51 -5.59 -16.71
CA PHE A 21 16.39 -4.90 -15.75
C PHE A 21 15.73 -4.68 -14.38
N THR A 22 14.39 -4.67 -14.35
CA THR A 22 13.58 -4.47 -13.14
C THR A 22 13.83 -5.54 -12.07
N PRO A 23 13.67 -6.85 -12.32
CA PRO A 23 13.92 -7.90 -11.33
C PRO A 23 15.39 -7.93 -10.90
N LEU A 24 16.34 -7.64 -11.79
CA LEU A 24 17.77 -7.62 -11.47
C LEU A 24 18.12 -6.49 -10.51
N ALA A 25 17.68 -5.26 -10.81
CA ALA A 25 17.86 -4.13 -9.90
C ALA A 25 17.11 -4.33 -8.59
N GLY A 26 15.92 -4.92 -8.65
CA GLY A 26 15.13 -5.29 -7.49
C GLY A 26 15.84 -6.31 -6.60
N ALA A 27 16.47 -7.33 -7.19
CA ALA A 27 17.18 -8.37 -6.46
C ALA A 27 18.46 -7.82 -5.83
N LEU A 28 19.22 -7.00 -6.57
CA LEU A 28 20.40 -6.32 -6.04
C LEU A 28 20.05 -5.41 -4.86
N GLY A 29 19.00 -4.60 -5.01
CA GLY A 29 18.53 -3.72 -3.94
C GLY A 29 18.03 -4.49 -2.72
N GLY A 30 17.29 -5.60 -2.93
CA GLY A 30 16.84 -6.49 -1.87
C GLY A 30 18.01 -7.14 -1.11
N TRP A 31 19.00 -7.65 -1.83
CA TRP A 31 20.22 -8.22 -1.25
C TRP A 31 21.01 -7.19 -0.45
N LEU A 32 21.19 -5.97 -0.98
CA LEU A 32 21.84 -4.88 -0.26
C LEU A 32 21.09 -4.51 1.04
N ALA A 33 19.76 -4.35 0.97
CA ALA A 33 18.95 -4.06 2.14
C ALA A 33 19.02 -5.18 3.19
N GLN A 34 19.08 -6.45 2.75
CA GLN A 34 19.25 -7.59 3.63
C GLN A 34 20.62 -7.57 4.33
N SER A 35 21.68 -7.24 3.59
CA SER A 35 23.03 -7.13 4.15
C SER A 35 23.19 -5.99 5.16
N LEU A 36 22.38 -4.94 5.02
CA LEU A 36 22.34 -3.80 5.94
C LEU A 36 21.43 -4.03 7.16
N GLY A 37 20.78 -5.20 7.26
CA GLY A 37 19.86 -5.50 8.37
C GLY A 37 18.59 -4.65 8.36
N TRP A 38 18.19 -4.13 7.21
CA TRP A 38 17.03 -3.24 7.11
C TRP A 38 15.70 -4.04 7.16
N PRO A 39 14.65 -3.55 7.84
CA PRO A 39 13.38 -4.28 7.92
C PRO A 39 12.72 -4.39 6.53
N LEU A 40 12.07 -5.53 6.27
CA LEU A 40 11.47 -5.85 4.97
C LEU A 40 12.45 -5.66 3.78
N PRO A 41 13.64 -6.29 3.82
CA PRO A 41 14.72 -5.96 2.91
C PRO A 41 14.34 -6.20 1.44
N TRP A 42 13.62 -7.28 1.15
CA TRP A 42 13.21 -7.60 -0.21
C TRP A 42 12.13 -6.68 -0.77
N MET A 43 11.24 -6.13 0.08
CA MET A 43 10.23 -5.16 -0.35
C MET A 43 10.87 -3.80 -0.58
N ILE A 44 11.54 -3.27 0.45
CA ILE A 44 12.08 -1.92 0.43
C ILE A 44 13.30 -1.82 -0.48
N GLY A 45 14.22 -2.77 -0.35
CA GLY A 45 15.42 -2.83 -1.17
C GLY A 45 15.10 -2.96 -2.66
N SER A 46 14.11 -3.80 -3.03
CA SER A 46 13.74 -3.93 -4.44
C SER A 46 13.09 -2.67 -5.01
N LEU A 47 12.26 -2.00 -4.22
CA LEU A 47 11.68 -0.70 -4.57
C LEU A 47 12.79 0.33 -4.82
N LEU A 48 13.72 0.50 -3.88
CA LEU A 48 14.80 1.49 -4.00
C LEU A 48 15.74 1.16 -5.15
N GLY A 49 16.09 -0.12 -5.34
CA GLY A 49 16.93 -0.55 -6.45
C GLY A 49 16.32 -0.21 -7.81
N VAL A 50 15.03 -0.49 -8.01
CA VAL A 50 14.33 -0.15 -9.25
C VAL A 50 14.13 1.36 -9.40
N ALA A 51 13.77 2.08 -8.33
CA ALA A 51 13.61 3.53 -8.36
C ALA A 51 14.93 4.24 -8.71
N ALA A 52 16.06 3.79 -8.15
CA ALA A 52 17.39 4.30 -8.47
C ALA A 52 17.72 4.08 -9.96
N LEU A 53 17.50 2.86 -10.47
CA LEU A 53 17.70 2.53 -11.88
C LEU A 53 16.89 3.45 -12.81
N ARG A 54 15.63 3.76 -12.46
CA ARG A 54 14.76 4.67 -13.22
C ARG A 54 15.21 6.12 -13.14
N CYS A 55 15.66 6.57 -11.98
CA CYS A 55 16.20 7.91 -11.81
C CYS A 55 17.48 8.13 -12.62
N LEU A 56 18.26 7.06 -12.87
CA LEU A 56 19.42 7.06 -13.76
C LEU A 56 19.05 7.08 -15.26
N GLY A 57 17.76 6.95 -15.61
CA GLY A 57 17.28 7.03 -16.99
C GLY A 57 17.28 5.71 -17.75
N CYS A 58 17.52 4.58 -17.07
CA CYS A 58 17.42 3.26 -17.70
C CYS A 58 15.94 2.88 -17.92
N PRO A 59 15.57 2.33 -19.10
CA PRO A 59 14.21 1.90 -19.38
C PRO A 59 13.89 0.65 -18.54
N SER A 60 13.16 0.86 -17.45
CA SER A 60 12.61 -0.23 -16.65
C SER A 60 11.08 -0.21 -16.74
N GLY A 61 10.48 -1.39 -16.67
CA GLY A 61 9.02 -1.54 -16.70
C GLY A 61 8.57 -2.59 -15.71
N ALA A 62 7.35 -2.46 -15.23
CA ALA A 62 6.75 -3.46 -14.36
C ALA A 62 6.80 -4.83 -15.02
N VAL A 63 7.20 -5.85 -14.26
CA VAL A 63 7.20 -7.23 -14.73
C VAL A 63 5.74 -7.61 -15.03
N PRO A 64 5.43 -8.15 -16.24
CA PRO A 64 4.07 -8.57 -16.56
C PRO A 64 3.54 -9.53 -15.50
N HIS A 65 2.38 -9.21 -14.92
CA HIS A 65 1.75 -9.98 -13.83
C HIS A 65 2.55 -10.09 -12.52
N GLY A 66 3.70 -9.42 -12.39
CA GLY A 66 4.57 -9.48 -11.19
C GLY A 66 3.84 -9.07 -9.92
N VAL A 67 3.20 -7.90 -9.91
CA VAL A 67 2.37 -7.46 -8.76
C VAL A 67 1.26 -8.42 -8.44
N LYS A 68 0.60 -9.02 -9.44
CA LYS A 68 -0.51 -9.95 -9.21
C LYS A 68 -0.01 -11.22 -8.51
N ALA A 69 1.10 -11.78 -9.00
CA ALA A 69 1.74 -12.95 -8.38
C ALA A 69 2.26 -12.62 -6.96
N GLY A 70 2.88 -11.46 -6.77
CA GLY A 70 3.34 -11.03 -5.46
C GLY A 70 2.18 -10.82 -4.47
N GLN A 71 1.12 -10.12 -4.88
CA GLN A 71 -0.10 -9.93 -4.09
C GLN A 71 -0.79 -11.25 -3.76
N TRP A 72 -0.76 -12.23 -4.66
CA TRP A 72 -1.32 -13.55 -4.44
C TRP A 72 -0.57 -14.32 -3.34
N ILE A 73 0.76 -14.37 -3.44
CA ILE A 73 1.62 -15.03 -2.44
C ILE A 73 1.49 -14.33 -1.07
N LEU A 74 1.63 -13.00 -1.05
CA LEU A 74 1.54 -12.23 0.18
C LEU A 74 0.13 -12.28 0.79
N GLY A 75 -0.92 -12.27 -0.04
CA GLY A 75 -2.30 -12.42 0.43
C GLY A 75 -2.52 -13.75 1.14
N ILE A 76 -1.97 -14.85 0.62
CA ILE A 76 -2.03 -16.16 1.29
C ILE A 76 -1.29 -16.10 2.62
N GLY A 77 -0.03 -15.64 2.63
CA GLY A 77 0.77 -15.54 3.85
C GLY A 77 0.12 -14.70 4.94
N ILE A 78 -0.46 -13.55 4.59
CA ILE A 78 -1.19 -12.70 5.53
C ILE A 78 -2.46 -13.41 6.03
N GLY A 79 -3.20 -14.12 5.17
CA GLY A 79 -4.42 -14.81 5.59
C GLY A 79 -4.16 -16.01 6.50
N LEU A 80 -3.01 -16.67 6.38
CA LEU A 80 -2.60 -17.75 7.29
C LEU A 80 -2.34 -17.25 8.73
N HIS A 81 -2.21 -15.94 8.95
CA HIS A 81 -2.14 -15.37 10.31
C HIS A 81 -3.51 -15.31 11.01
N PHE A 82 -4.61 -15.53 10.29
CA PHE A 82 -5.95 -15.49 10.88
C PHE A 82 -6.30 -16.82 11.55
N ASN A 83 -6.76 -16.74 12.79
CA ASN A 83 -7.33 -17.87 13.53
C ASN A 83 -8.61 -17.43 14.25
N ARG A 84 -9.30 -18.37 14.90
CA ARG A 84 -10.57 -18.11 15.59
C ARG A 84 -10.42 -17.09 16.72
N ALA A 85 -9.40 -17.24 17.56
CA ALA A 85 -9.17 -16.35 18.70
C ALA A 85 -8.95 -14.89 18.26
N VAL A 86 -8.18 -14.67 17.19
CA VAL A 86 -7.94 -13.33 16.66
C VAL A 86 -9.18 -12.76 15.97
N LEU A 87 -9.98 -13.59 15.28
CA LEU A 87 -11.25 -13.14 14.73
C LEU A 87 -12.21 -12.66 15.82
N GLU A 88 -12.34 -13.40 16.92
CA GLU A 88 -13.17 -13.01 18.05
C GLU A 88 -12.72 -11.68 18.67
N GLN A 89 -11.40 -11.49 18.81
CA GLN A 89 -10.85 -10.21 19.25
C GLN A 89 -11.17 -9.05 18.29
N ILE A 90 -11.04 -9.26 16.98
CA ILE A 90 -11.38 -8.25 15.97
C ILE A 90 -12.87 -7.91 16.02
N LEU A 91 -13.74 -8.91 16.13
CA LEU A 91 -15.19 -8.73 16.20
C LEU A 91 -15.62 -7.99 17.48
N ALA A 92 -15.01 -8.33 18.63
CA ALA A 92 -15.24 -7.63 19.89
C ALA A 92 -14.85 -6.14 19.82
N HIS A 93 -13.83 -5.82 19.03
CA HIS A 93 -13.33 -4.45 18.85
C HIS A 93 -13.76 -3.81 17.53
N LEU A 94 -14.78 -4.36 16.85
CA LEU A 94 -15.20 -3.88 15.53
C LEU A 94 -15.59 -2.40 15.54
N GLY A 95 -16.24 -1.94 16.61
CA GLY A 95 -16.58 -0.51 16.79
C GLY A 95 -15.35 0.38 16.83
N LEU A 96 -14.26 -0.09 17.42
CA LEU A 96 -12.98 0.63 17.50
C LEU A 96 -12.27 0.64 16.14
N VAL A 97 -12.27 -0.48 15.41
CA VAL A 97 -11.75 -0.57 14.03
C VAL A 97 -12.50 0.40 13.11
N LEU A 98 -13.83 0.45 13.21
CA LEU A 98 -14.69 1.39 12.47
C LEU A 98 -14.39 2.85 12.84
N LEU A 99 -14.27 3.15 14.14
CA LEU A 99 -13.96 4.49 14.63
C LEU A 99 -12.59 4.97 14.13
N GLY A 100 -11.54 4.16 14.27
CA GLY A 100 -10.21 4.51 13.79
C GLY A 100 -10.18 4.75 12.27
N THR A 101 -10.93 3.93 11.52
CA THR A 101 -11.10 4.13 10.08
C THR A 101 -11.79 5.46 9.78
N LEU A 102 -12.90 5.77 10.44
CA LEU A 102 -13.63 7.02 10.25
C LEU A 102 -12.79 8.23 10.61
N LEU A 103 -12.06 8.19 11.72
CA LEU A 103 -11.18 9.28 12.14
C LEU A 103 -10.04 9.50 11.14
N THR A 104 -9.50 8.44 10.54
CA THR A 104 -8.50 8.54 9.47
C THR A 104 -9.07 9.20 8.21
N LEU A 105 -10.34 8.90 7.86
CA LEU A 105 -11.03 9.58 6.75
C LEU A 105 -11.25 11.06 7.05
N LEU A 106 -11.60 11.40 8.28
CA LEU A 106 -11.73 12.80 8.71
C LEU A 106 -10.38 13.52 8.69
N ALA A 107 -9.28 12.87 9.09
CA ALA A 107 -7.94 13.43 8.98
C ALA A 107 -7.57 13.79 7.52
N SER A 108 -8.15 13.08 6.54
CA SER A 108 -7.94 13.35 5.12
C SER A 108 -8.53 14.70 4.67
N ILE A 109 -9.50 15.25 5.42
CA ILE A 109 -10.05 16.60 5.17
C ILE A 109 -8.96 17.66 5.26
N PHE A 110 -7.99 17.50 6.18
CA PHE A 110 -6.86 18.41 6.28
C PHE A 110 -6.05 18.44 4.97
N GLY A 111 -5.80 17.28 4.38
CA GLY A 111 -5.14 17.17 3.08
C GLY A 111 -5.91 17.87 1.97
N ILE A 112 -7.24 17.66 1.92
CA ILE A 112 -8.11 18.29 0.93
C ILE A 112 -8.05 19.81 1.05
N LEU A 113 -8.17 20.34 2.27
CA LEU A 113 -8.14 21.78 2.52
C LEU A 113 -6.79 22.37 2.14
N LEU A 114 -5.68 21.71 2.48
CA LEU A 114 -4.35 22.19 2.14
C LEU A 114 -4.15 22.23 0.62
N HIS A 115 -4.48 21.15 -0.10
CA HIS A 115 -4.36 21.14 -1.57
C HIS A 115 -5.27 22.19 -2.23
N ARG A 116 -6.49 22.38 -1.73
CA ARG A 116 -7.41 23.42 -2.19
C ARG A 116 -6.88 24.84 -1.97
N ARG A 117 -6.29 25.11 -0.80
CA ARG A 117 -5.73 26.43 -0.45
C ARG A 117 -4.64 26.88 -1.43
N TYR A 118 -3.93 25.92 -2.03
CA TYR A 118 -2.88 26.21 -3.01
C TYR A 118 -3.32 26.02 -4.48
N GLY A 119 -4.62 26.09 -4.76
CA GLY A 119 -5.16 26.20 -6.12
C GLY A 119 -5.44 24.89 -6.84
N GLU A 120 -5.27 23.72 -6.21
CA GLU A 120 -5.67 22.45 -6.83
C GLU A 120 -7.19 22.37 -6.97
N SER A 121 -7.69 21.77 -8.05
CA SER A 121 -9.12 21.51 -8.23
C SER A 121 -9.67 20.65 -7.09
N PHE A 122 -10.95 20.80 -6.75
CA PHE A 122 -11.54 20.01 -5.66
C PHE A 122 -11.44 18.51 -5.92
N ALA A 123 -11.65 18.07 -7.16
CA ALA A 123 -11.47 16.68 -7.58
C ALA A 123 -10.03 16.20 -7.31
N THR A 124 -9.02 16.92 -7.79
CA THR A 124 -7.61 16.55 -7.56
C THR A 124 -7.29 16.52 -6.06
N ALA A 125 -7.67 17.56 -5.31
CA ALA A 125 -7.43 17.63 -3.87
C ALA A 125 -8.12 16.48 -3.10
N TYR A 126 -9.35 16.14 -3.47
CA TYR A 126 -10.14 15.07 -2.85
C TYR A 126 -9.48 13.70 -3.09
N PHE A 127 -9.31 13.30 -4.35
CA PHE A 127 -8.79 11.97 -4.68
C PHE A 127 -7.29 11.81 -4.38
N ALA A 128 -6.51 12.90 -4.39
CA ALA A 128 -5.11 12.88 -3.95
C ALA A 128 -4.96 12.75 -2.42
N SER A 129 -5.93 13.22 -1.63
CA SER A 129 -5.85 13.15 -0.16
C SER A 129 -6.50 11.90 0.43
N MET A 130 -7.46 11.29 -0.28
CA MET A 130 -8.18 10.13 0.23
C MET A 130 -7.28 8.88 0.35
N PRO A 131 -7.37 8.14 1.47
CA PRO A 131 -6.55 6.97 1.76
C PRO A 131 -7.17 5.72 1.12
N GLY A 132 -7.15 5.69 -0.21
CA GLY A 132 -7.62 4.56 -1.03
C GLY A 132 -6.48 3.86 -1.77
N GLY A 133 -6.82 2.80 -2.50
CA GLY A 133 -5.88 2.19 -3.44
C GLY A 133 -5.52 3.17 -4.57
N ALA A 134 -4.23 3.19 -4.95
CA ALA A 134 -3.71 4.19 -5.88
C ALA A 134 -4.44 4.16 -7.23
N ASN A 135 -4.67 2.96 -7.79
CA ASN A 135 -5.35 2.79 -9.07
C ASN A 135 -6.81 3.22 -9.00
N GLU A 136 -7.47 2.98 -7.88
CA GLU A 136 -8.87 3.30 -7.64
C GLU A 136 -9.08 4.80 -7.54
N MET A 137 -8.23 5.48 -6.77
CA MET A 137 -8.30 6.94 -6.63
C MET A 137 -8.01 7.65 -7.95
N VAL A 138 -7.09 7.12 -8.76
CA VAL A 138 -6.84 7.61 -10.12
C VAL A 138 -8.05 7.36 -11.02
N ASN A 139 -8.66 6.17 -11.01
CA ASN A 139 -9.84 5.87 -11.84
C ASN A 139 -11.05 6.73 -11.45
N LEU A 140 -11.35 6.83 -10.15
CA LEU A 140 -12.44 7.65 -9.62
C LEU A 140 -12.18 9.14 -9.89
N GLY A 141 -10.94 9.59 -9.72
CA GLY A 141 -10.54 10.95 -10.07
C GLY A 141 -10.76 11.28 -11.54
N GLY A 142 -10.43 10.36 -12.45
CA GLY A 142 -10.62 10.56 -13.89
C GLY A 142 -12.08 10.75 -14.28
N ARG A 143 -13.00 10.05 -13.60
CA ARG A 143 -14.45 10.21 -13.81
C ARG A 143 -14.99 11.56 -13.32
N HIS A 144 -14.26 12.26 -12.47
CA HIS A 144 -14.69 13.52 -11.85
C HIS A 144 -13.76 14.70 -12.20
N GLY A 145 -12.98 14.61 -13.29
CA GLY A 145 -12.14 15.71 -13.78
C GLY A 145 -10.89 16.00 -12.95
N ALA A 146 -10.40 15.05 -12.15
CA ALA A 146 -9.13 15.19 -11.44
C ALA A 146 -7.93 15.10 -12.39
N VAL A 147 -6.85 15.80 -12.05
CA VAL A 147 -5.57 15.67 -12.74
C VAL A 147 -4.94 14.33 -12.33
N LEU A 148 -5.15 13.31 -13.17
CA LEU A 148 -4.76 11.91 -12.89
C LEU A 148 -3.31 11.75 -12.46
N GLN A 149 -2.42 12.53 -13.07
CA GLN A 149 -0.99 12.49 -12.79
C GLN A 149 -0.67 12.98 -11.38
N ASN A 150 -1.37 14.00 -10.89
CA ASN A 150 -1.20 14.52 -9.53
C ASN A 150 -1.78 13.53 -8.51
N VAL A 151 -2.94 12.93 -8.80
CA VAL A 151 -3.53 11.90 -7.93
C VAL A 151 -2.60 10.69 -7.84
N ALA A 152 -2.13 10.16 -8.97
CA ALA A 152 -1.18 9.06 -8.99
C ALA A 152 0.10 9.41 -8.22
N ALA A 153 0.64 10.61 -8.43
CA ALA A 153 1.83 11.07 -7.74
C ALA A 153 1.65 11.18 -6.23
N ALA A 154 0.51 11.69 -5.79
CA ALA A 154 0.20 11.78 -4.37
C ALA A 154 0.11 10.41 -3.70
N GLN A 155 -0.59 9.46 -4.35
CA GLN A 155 -0.78 8.10 -3.85
C GLN A 155 0.56 7.34 -3.80
N SER A 156 1.36 7.41 -4.86
CA SER A 156 2.69 6.79 -4.90
C SER A 156 3.65 7.40 -3.87
N LEU A 157 3.72 8.73 -3.78
CA LEU A 157 4.59 9.38 -2.79
C LEU A 157 4.17 9.02 -1.35
N ARG A 158 2.88 8.92 -1.07
CA ARG A 158 2.40 8.51 0.25
C ARG A 158 2.85 7.09 0.60
N MET A 159 2.62 6.14 -0.31
CA MET A 159 3.08 4.76 -0.15
C MET A 159 4.59 4.72 0.09
N PHE A 160 5.36 5.50 -0.68
CA PHE A 160 6.81 5.61 -0.51
C PHE A 160 7.23 6.12 0.87
N VAL A 161 6.66 7.24 1.31
CA VAL A 161 6.99 7.86 2.61
C VAL A 161 6.63 6.94 3.76
N VAL A 162 5.48 6.27 3.68
CA VAL A 162 5.00 5.35 4.72
C VAL A 162 5.84 4.07 4.76
N LEU A 163 6.11 3.48 3.59
CA LEU A 163 6.88 2.24 3.46
C LEU A 163 8.34 2.41 3.88
N LEU A 164 8.96 3.57 3.61
CA LEU A 164 10.31 3.86 4.08
C LEU A 164 10.33 4.36 5.52
N GLY A 165 9.40 5.25 5.86
CA GLY A 165 9.42 5.99 7.11
C GLY A 165 9.09 5.11 8.31
N ILE A 166 8.04 4.29 8.26
CA ILE A 166 7.62 3.55 9.45
C ILE A 166 8.63 2.46 9.84
N PRO A 167 9.05 1.55 8.94
CA PRO A 167 9.99 0.50 9.32
C PRO A 167 11.34 1.09 9.76
N ALA A 168 11.83 2.15 9.09
CA ALA A 168 13.09 2.78 9.45
C ALA A 168 13.02 3.50 10.80
N THR A 169 11.93 4.23 11.09
CA THR A 169 11.75 4.88 12.39
C THR A 169 11.64 3.85 13.51
N TYR A 170 10.95 2.73 13.26
CA TYR A 170 10.87 1.65 14.24
C TYR A 170 12.24 1.00 14.47
N ALA A 171 12.95 0.63 13.40
CA ALA A 171 14.29 0.03 13.51
C ALA A 171 15.27 0.93 14.26
N TRP A 172 15.18 2.26 14.08
CA TRP A 172 16.03 3.22 14.78
C TRP A 172 15.64 3.43 16.25
N LEU A 173 14.33 3.46 16.55
CA LEU A 173 13.82 3.67 17.92
C LEU A 173 13.88 2.42 18.80
N PHE A 174 13.78 1.23 18.20
CA PHE A 174 13.63 -0.05 18.90
C PHE A 174 14.71 -1.06 18.51
N ALA A 175 15.90 -0.57 18.15
CA ALA A 175 17.06 -1.38 17.73
C ALA A 175 17.48 -2.48 18.74
N ASP A 176 17.02 -2.41 19.99
CA ASP A 176 17.31 -3.38 21.06
C ASP A 176 16.19 -4.43 21.28
N GLY A 177 15.11 -4.39 20.50
CA GLY A 177 14.02 -5.37 20.59
C GLY A 177 14.41 -6.67 19.93
N GLN A 178 14.81 -7.67 20.72
CA GLN A 178 15.03 -9.05 20.29
C GLN A 178 13.89 -9.49 19.37
N ALA A 179 14.22 -9.83 18.12
CA ALA A 179 13.33 -10.58 17.26
C ALA A 179 13.08 -11.89 17.99
N ALA A 180 11.92 -12.02 18.65
CA ALA A 180 11.51 -13.30 19.16
C ALA A 180 11.43 -14.24 17.96
N ASP A 181 12.14 -15.36 18.01
CA ASP A 181 11.99 -16.44 17.04
C ASP A 181 10.54 -16.94 17.13
N ILE A 182 9.64 -16.29 16.39
CA ILE A 182 8.32 -16.83 16.13
C ILE A 182 8.59 -18.07 15.28
N VAL A 183 8.42 -19.24 15.88
CA VAL A 183 8.46 -20.51 15.16
C VAL A 183 7.38 -20.43 14.08
N HIS A 184 7.81 -20.15 12.85
CA HIS A 184 6.91 -20.21 11.71
C HIS A 184 6.52 -21.68 11.53
N PRO A 185 5.24 -22.02 11.60
CA PRO A 185 4.82 -23.38 11.34
C PRO A 185 5.29 -23.79 9.94
N GLY A 186 5.82 -25.00 9.83
CA GLY A 186 6.36 -25.51 8.58
C GLY A 186 5.31 -25.49 7.45
N PRO A 187 5.75 -25.41 6.19
CA PRO A 187 4.82 -25.44 5.07
C PRO A 187 4.14 -26.80 4.96
N ASP A 188 2.81 -26.81 4.84
CA ASP A 188 2.05 -28.01 4.46
C ASP A 188 1.57 -27.89 3.02
N ALA A 189 2.22 -28.64 2.12
CA ALA A 189 1.89 -28.65 0.71
C ALA A 189 0.44 -29.07 0.44
N ALA A 190 -0.15 -29.95 1.27
CA ALA A 190 -1.51 -30.45 1.08
C ALA A 190 -2.55 -29.35 1.23
N TRP A 191 -2.30 -28.37 2.11
CA TRP A 191 -3.16 -27.20 2.29
C TRP A 191 -2.75 -26.03 1.41
N LEU A 192 -1.45 -25.83 1.17
CA LEU A 192 -0.97 -24.70 0.36
C LEU A 192 -1.46 -24.80 -1.09
N VAL A 193 -1.39 -25.98 -1.73
CA VAL A 193 -1.85 -26.15 -3.12
C VAL A 193 -3.31 -25.73 -3.33
N PRO A 194 -4.29 -26.24 -2.56
CA PRO A 194 -5.68 -25.81 -2.71
C PRO A 194 -5.88 -24.34 -2.31
N LEU A 195 -5.15 -23.80 -1.33
CA LEU A 195 -5.23 -22.39 -0.96
C LEU A 195 -4.77 -21.48 -2.11
N PHE A 196 -3.65 -21.81 -2.76
CA PHE A 196 -3.21 -21.10 -3.95
C PHE A 196 -4.26 -21.22 -5.06
N ALA A 197 -4.69 -22.42 -5.41
CA ALA A 197 -5.66 -22.64 -6.49
C ALA A 197 -6.99 -21.90 -6.26
N LEU A 198 -7.60 -22.05 -5.09
CA LEU A 198 -8.87 -21.40 -4.74
C LEU A 198 -8.72 -19.89 -4.59
N GLY A 199 -7.62 -19.42 -3.97
CA GLY A 199 -7.30 -18.00 -3.85
C GLY A 199 -7.12 -17.35 -5.23
N GLY A 200 -6.47 -18.04 -6.15
CA GLY A 200 -6.32 -17.61 -7.54
C GLY A 200 -7.66 -17.60 -8.30
N LEU A 201 -8.52 -18.60 -8.11
CA LEU A 201 -9.86 -18.65 -8.70
C LEU A 201 -10.73 -17.47 -8.23
N LEU A 202 -10.74 -17.20 -6.92
CA LEU A 202 -11.49 -16.08 -6.35
C LEU A 202 -10.89 -14.74 -6.80
N ALA A 203 -9.57 -14.62 -6.86
CA ALA A 203 -8.89 -13.46 -7.41
C ALA A 203 -9.28 -13.17 -8.86
N LEU A 204 -9.40 -14.21 -9.70
CA LEU A 204 -9.87 -14.07 -11.09
C LEU A 204 -11.34 -13.62 -11.14
N LEU A 205 -12.20 -14.15 -10.28
CA LEU A 205 -13.59 -13.72 -10.17
C LEU A 205 -13.68 -12.24 -9.78
N PHE A 206 -12.92 -11.82 -8.77
CA PHE A 206 -12.82 -10.43 -8.33
C PHE A 206 -12.26 -9.52 -9.42
N GLN A 207 -11.23 -9.97 -10.13
CA GLN A 207 -10.66 -9.22 -11.25
C GLN A 207 -11.68 -9.02 -12.37
N ARG A 208 -12.48 -10.04 -12.70
CA ARG A 208 -13.57 -9.92 -13.69
C ARG A 208 -14.65 -8.92 -13.27
N ARG A 209 -14.87 -8.76 -11.96
CA ARG A 209 -15.81 -7.78 -11.39
C ARG A 209 -15.19 -6.39 -11.18
N ASN A 210 -13.94 -6.16 -11.61
CA ASN A 210 -13.17 -4.93 -11.35
C ASN A 210 -13.06 -4.60 -9.85
N PHE A 211 -13.00 -5.62 -9.00
CA PHE A 211 -12.82 -5.43 -7.57
C PHE A 211 -11.38 -4.95 -7.28
N PRO A 212 -11.18 -3.96 -6.39
CA PRO A 212 -9.85 -3.44 -6.09
C PRO A 212 -8.99 -4.48 -5.39
N ASN A 213 -7.68 -4.44 -5.64
CA ASN A 213 -6.71 -5.40 -5.07
C ASN A 213 -7.16 -6.87 -5.19
N ALA A 214 -7.84 -7.23 -6.29
CA ALA A 214 -8.49 -8.53 -6.48
C ALA A 214 -7.61 -9.74 -6.13
N TRP A 215 -6.33 -9.71 -6.54
CA TRP A 215 -5.38 -10.80 -6.28
C TRP A 215 -5.00 -10.90 -4.81
N GLN A 216 -4.81 -9.78 -4.13
CA GLN A 216 -4.50 -9.78 -2.71
C GLN A 216 -5.72 -10.16 -1.86
N LEU A 217 -6.87 -9.54 -2.12
CA LEU A 217 -8.09 -9.78 -1.34
C LEU A 217 -8.67 -11.18 -1.59
N GLY A 218 -8.65 -11.67 -2.84
CA GLY A 218 -9.12 -13.02 -3.15
C GLY A 218 -8.27 -14.09 -2.44
N ALA A 219 -6.95 -13.92 -2.49
CA ALA A 219 -6.00 -14.77 -1.78
C ALA A 219 -6.21 -14.73 -0.26
N LEU A 220 -6.25 -13.52 0.32
CA LEU A 220 -6.44 -13.27 1.74
C LEU A 220 -7.76 -13.84 2.27
N LEU A 221 -8.86 -13.67 1.55
CA LEU A 221 -10.17 -14.18 1.97
C LEU A 221 -10.18 -15.70 2.01
N VAL A 222 -9.66 -16.35 0.97
CA VAL A 222 -9.63 -17.83 0.93
C VAL A 222 -8.72 -18.37 2.04
N SER A 223 -7.48 -17.89 2.14
CA SER A 223 -6.56 -18.39 3.16
C SER A 223 -7.02 -18.04 4.57
N GLY A 224 -7.54 -16.84 4.81
CA GLY A 224 -8.08 -16.44 6.11
C GLY A 224 -9.28 -17.28 6.53
N LEU A 225 -10.27 -17.48 5.65
CA LEU A 225 -11.45 -18.29 5.96
C LEU A 225 -11.10 -19.76 6.20
N CYS A 226 -10.24 -20.34 5.37
CA CYS A 226 -9.77 -21.71 5.57
C CYS A 226 -8.96 -21.84 6.86
N SER A 227 -8.10 -20.87 7.16
CA SER A 227 -7.29 -20.84 8.38
C SER A 227 -8.17 -20.79 9.64
N ILE A 228 -9.22 -19.96 9.63
CA ILE A 228 -10.20 -19.89 10.73
C ILE A 228 -11.05 -21.18 10.82
N ALA A 229 -11.52 -21.69 9.67
CA ALA A 229 -12.43 -22.84 9.64
C ALA A 229 -11.76 -24.13 10.10
N PHE A 230 -10.56 -24.39 9.59
CA PHE A 230 -9.81 -25.63 9.81
C PHE A 230 -8.68 -25.50 10.84
N ASP A 231 -8.54 -24.32 11.47
CA ASP A 231 -7.51 -24.00 12.46
C ASP A 231 -6.10 -24.31 11.94
N LEU A 232 -5.80 -23.79 10.74
CA LEU A 232 -4.56 -24.07 10.03
C LEU A 232 -3.39 -23.36 10.72
N HIS A 233 -2.47 -24.15 11.26
CA HIS A 233 -1.19 -23.67 11.79
C HIS A 233 -0.09 -23.99 10.77
N ILE A 234 -0.12 -23.32 9.63
CA ILE A 234 0.84 -23.54 8.53
C ILE A 234 1.41 -22.20 8.03
N GLY A 235 2.69 -22.22 7.64
CA GLY A 235 3.38 -21.07 7.08
C GLY A 235 3.53 -21.16 5.56
N LEU A 236 3.98 -20.06 4.97
CA LEU A 236 4.48 -20.10 3.60
C LEU A 236 5.83 -20.86 3.55
N PRO A 237 6.16 -21.51 2.42
CA PRO A 237 7.49 -22.08 2.22
C PRO A 237 8.58 -21.02 2.34
N ASP A 238 9.77 -21.43 2.79
CA ASP A 238 10.92 -20.55 2.93
C ASP A 238 11.19 -19.77 1.64
N GLY A 239 11.36 -18.46 1.78
CA GLY A 239 11.62 -17.56 0.66
C GLY A 239 10.39 -17.17 -0.18
N ALA A 240 9.22 -17.81 -0.04
CA ALA A 240 8.03 -17.41 -0.79
C ALA A 240 7.57 -15.99 -0.42
N GLY A 241 7.59 -15.65 0.88
CA GLY A 241 7.31 -14.29 1.36
C GLY A 241 8.29 -13.26 0.77
N ALA A 242 9.59 -13.55 0.81
CA ALA A 242 10.63 -12.70 0.22
C ALA A 242 10.45 -12.51 -1.30
N PHE A 243 10.07 -13.57 -2.01
CA PHE A 243 9.78 -13.51 -3.44
C PHE A 243 8.54 -12.65 -3.73
N GLY A 244 7.48 -12.79 -2.94
CA GLY A 244 6.29 -11.93 -3.04
C GLY A 244 6.62 -10.45 -2.79
N GLN A 245 7.42 -10.18 -1.75
CA GLN A 245 7.93 -8.84 -1.42
C GLN A 245 8.77 -8.26 -2.56
N TRP A 246 9.67 -9.04 -3.14
CA TRP A 246 10.51 -8.63 -4.26
C TRP A 246 9.70 -8.27 -5.50
N LEU A 247 8.66 -9.04 -5.85
CA LEU A 247 7.79 -8.76 -6.99
C LEU A 247 6.97 -7.48 -6.82
N VAL A 248 6.38 -7.29 -5.64
CA VAL A 248 5.58 -6.10 -5.31
C VAL A 248 6.49 -4.87 -5.24
N GLY A 249 7.59 -4.94 -4.49
CA GLY A 249 8.54 -3.86 -4.32
C GLY A 249 9.17 -3.43 -5.64
N SER A 250 9.60 -4.37 -6.48
CA SER A 250 10.14 -4.07 -7.82
C SER A 250 9.16 -3.29 -8.69
N THR A 251 7.86 -3.60 -8.60
CA THR A 251 6.84 -2.91 -9.40
C THR A 251 6.44 -1.57 -8.81
N LEU A 252 6.39 -1.45 -7.48
CA LEU A 252 6.22 -0.16 -6.80
C LEU A 252 7.36 0.79 -7.18
N GLY A 253 8.59 0.29 -7.23
CA GLY A 253 9.76 1.04 -7.69
C GLY A 253 9.62 1.60 -9.11
N CYS A 254 8.83 0.95 -9.97
CA CYS A 254 8.57 1.45 -11.32
C CYS A 254 7.76 2.75 -11.38
N HIS A 255 7.10 3.16 -10.29
CA HIS A 255 6.32 4.39 -10.24
C HIS A 255 7.20 5.64 -10.04
N PHE A 256 8.44 5.46 -9.58
CA PHE A 256 9.35 6.55 -9.27
C PHE A 256 10.38 6.70 -10.37
N ASP A 257 10.45 7.88 -11.00
CA ASP A 257 11.49 8.25 -11.94
C ASP A 257 11.90 9.71 -11.79
N ARG A 258 12.92 10.12 -12.53
CA ARG A 258 13.43 11.49 -12.47
C ARG A 258 12.39 12.53 -12.91
N ALA A 259 11.48 12.16 -13.81
CA ALA A 259 10.43 13.06 -14.28
C ALA A 259 9.38 13.29 -13.20
N PHE A 260 8.99 12.25 -12.45
CA PHE A 260 8.08 12.31 -11.31
C PHE A 260 8.51 13.39 -10.31
N PHE A 261 9.76 13.34 -9.84
CA PHE A 261 10.27 14.29 -8.84
C PHE A 261 10.40 15.73 -9.37
N ARG A 262 10.63 15.89 -10.69
CA ARG A 262 10.78 17.22 -11.30
C ARG A 262 9.47 17.85 -11.76
N ARG A 263 8.38 17.08 -11.86
CA ARG A 263 7.14 17.54 -12.49
C ARG A 263 6.43 18.61 -11.67
N ALA A 264 6.25 18.37 -10.37
CA ALA A 264 5.50 19.25 -9.48
C ALA A 264 6.05 19.22 -8.04
N PRO A 265 7.26 19.75 -7.79
CA PRO A 265 7.91 19.66 -6.49
C PRO A 265 7.08 20.29 -5.36
N ALA A 266 6.37 21.38 -5.64
CA ALA A 266 5.49 22.01 -4.66
C ALA A 266 4.28 21.11 -4.30
N PHE A 267 3.70 20.41 -5.28
CA PHE A 267 2.60 19.46 -5.04
C PHE A 267 3.08 18.23 -4.26
N LEU A 268 4.25 17.69 -4.61
CA LEU A 268 4.88 16.58 -3.90
C LEU A 268 5.20 16.97 -2.45
N LEU A 269 5.73 18.17 -2.22
CA LEU A 269 6.00 18.66 -0.87
C LEU A 269 4.70 18.78 -0.04
N ARG A 270 3.61 19.31 -0.62
CA ARG A 270 2.30 19.37 0.05
C ARG A 270 1.77 17.96 0.37
N THR A 271 1.92 17.02 -0.56
CA THR A 271 1.55 15.61 -0.34
C THR A 271 2.38 15.00 0.80
N LEU A 272 3.68 15.27 0.85
CA LEU A 272 4.54 14.84 1.95
C LEU A 272 4.06 15.40 3.28
N LEU A 273 3.80 16.72 3.35
CA LEU A 273 3.31 17.38 4.56
C LEU A 273 1.96 16.84 5.03
N THR A 274 1.01 16.60 4.11
CA THR A 274 -0.30 16.03 4.46
C THR A 274 -0.19 14.59 4.91
N THR A 275 0.73 13.81 4.33
CA THR A 275 1.03 12.44 4.76
C THR A 275 1.61 12.42 6.18
N LEU A 276 2.59 13.28 6.45
CA LEU A 276 3.17 13.41 7.79
C LEU A 276 2.12 13.89 8.80
N ALA A 277 1.30 14.87 8.44
CA ALA A 277 0.20 15.34 9.28
C ALA A 277 -0.81 14.21 9.57
N ALA A 278 -1.16 13.38 8.58
CA ALA A 278 -2.04 12.24 8.79
C ALA A 278 -1.46 11.22 9.78
N ILE A 279 -0.16 10.94 9.70
CA ILE A 279 0.54 10.06 10.67
C ILE A 279 0.54 10.71 12.07
N LEU A 280 0.86 12.00 12.16
CA LEU A 280 0.88 12.74 13.43
C LEU A 280 -0.51 12.86 14.08
N ILE A 281 -1.58 12.93 13.28
CA ILE A 281 -2.97 12.91 13.77
C ILE A 281 -3.36 11.48 14.20
N ALA A 282 -2.91 10.45 13.45
CA ALA A 282 -3.20 9.06 13.79
C ALA A 282 -2.54 8.60 15.10
N LEU A 283 -1.38 9.16 15.46
CA LEU A 283 -0.64 8.80 16.68
C LEU A 283 -1.45 9.00 17.99
N PRO A 284 -1.95 10.20 18.32
CA PRO A 284 -2.75 10.40 19.53
C PRO A 284 -4.06 9.61 19.50
N ILE A 285 -4.66 9.41 18.32
CA ILE A 285 -5.84 8.57 18.15
C ILE A 285 -5.50 7.12 18.51
N ALA A 286 -4.35 6.62 18.06
CA ALA A 286 -3.90 5.24 18.32
C ALA A 286 -3.66 5.03 19.80
N LEU A 287 -3.02 6.00 20.46
CA LEU A 287 -2.77 5.99 21.89
C LEU A 287 -4.08 6.02 22.70
N ALA A 288 -5.04 6.86 22.32
CA ALA A 288 -6.35 6.91 22.97
C ALA A 288 -7.13 5.60 22.80
N MET A 289 -7.12 5.03 21.59
CA MET A 289 -7.76 3.74 21.31
C MET A 289 -7.07 2.58 22.04
N SER A 290 -5.74 2.59 22.12
CA SER A 290 -4.93 1.63 22.87
C SER A 290 -5.30 1.67 24.35
N TRP A 291 -5.37 2.86 24.94
CA TRP A 291 -5.79 3.03 26.32
C TRP A 291 -7.22 2.53 26.57
N ALA A 292 -8.14 2.76 25.64
CA ALA A 292 -9.54 2.34 25.77
C ALA A 292 -9.76 0.82 25.58
N SER A 293 -8.91 0.13 24.81
CA SER A 293 -9.11 -1.28 24.43
C SER A 293 -8.06 -2.26 24.98
N GLY A 294 -6.94 -1.75 25.50
CA GLY A 294 -5.80 -2.57 25.87
C GLY A 294 -4.99 -3.14 24.69
N LEU A 295 -5.35 -2.81 23.44
CA LEU A 295 -4.62 -3.23 22.25
C LEU A 295 -3.31 -2.44 22.09
N ASP A 296 -2.31 -3.04 21.44
CA ASP A 296 -1.03 -2.35 21.19
C ASP A 296 -1.23 -1.11 20.29
N ALA A 297 -0.83 0.05 20.81
CA ALA A 297 -0.87 1.32 20.08
C ALA A 297 -0.12 1.27 18.75
N ARG A 298 0.93 0.45 18.63
CA ARG A 298 1.72 0.29 17.39
C ARG A 298 0.92 -0.41 16.31
N ALA A 299 0.20 -1.48 16.66
CA ALA A 299 -0.69 -2.19 15.74
C ALA A 299 -1.86 -1.29 15.30
N LEU A 300 -2.46 -0.55 16.24
CA LEU A 300 -3.52 0.42 15.93
C LEU A 300 -3.01 1.54 15.02
N LEU A 301 -1.83 2.08 15.28
CA LEU A 301 -1.20 3.10 14.45
C LEU A 301 -0.97 2.56 13.03
N LEU A 302 -0.33 1.40 12.88
CA LEU A 302 -0.12 0.77 11.57
C LEU A 302 -1.43 0.52 10.81
N GLY A 303 -2.50 0.12 11.50
CA GLY A 303 -3.82 -0.06 10.90
C GLY A 303 -4.45 1.25 10.40
N MET A 304 -4.17 2.38 11.07
CA MET A 304 -4.70 3.69 10.69
C MET A 304 -3.85 4.41 9.64
N VAL A 305 -2.54 4.23 9.65
CA VAL A 305 -1.67 4.94 8.71
C VAL A 305 -2.05 4.56 7.26
N PRO A 306 -2.21 5.55 6.36
CA PRO A 306 -2.54 5.31 4.97
C PRO A 306 -1.38 4.65 4.21
N GLY A 307 -1.44 3.32 4.05
CA GLY A 307 -0.50 2.50 3.29
C GLY A 307 -1.18 1.34 2.56
N GLY A 308 -0.42 0.54 1.81
CA GLY A 308 -0.93 -0.67 1.17
C GLY A 308 -1.20 -1.79 2.17
N ILE A 309 -2.23 -2.63 1.93
CA ILE A 309 -2.54 -3.76 2.82
C ILE A 309 -1.30 -4.66 2.99
N ALA A 310 -0.63 -5.02 1.88
CA ALA A 310 0.54 -5.90 1.94
C ALA A 310 1.68 -5.27 2.74
N GLU A 311 1.99 -4.02 2.47
CA GLU A 311 3.08 -3.27 3.12
C GLU A 311 2.87 -3.17 4.63
N MET A 312 1.65 -2.80 5.06
CA MET A 312 1.34 -2.59 6.47
C MET A 312 1.23 -3.91 7.22
N SER A 313 0.66 -4.96 6.62
CA SER A 313 0.62 -6.30 7.22
C SER A 313 2.01 -6.90 7.39
N LEU A 314 2.87 -6.76 6.37
CA LEU A 314 4.26 -7.22 6.45
C LEU A 314 5.08 -6.39 7.43
N THR A 315 4.83 -5.09 7.51
CA THR A 315 5.46 -4.25 8.54
C THR A 315 5.02 -4.73 9.92
N ALA A 316 3.73 -4.96 10.14
CA ALA A 316 3.23 -5.51 11.40
C ALA A 316 3.90 -6.85 11.74
N GLU A 317 4.06 -7.75 10.75
CA GLU A 317 4.75 -9.03 10.91
C GLU A 317 6.22 -8.84 11.32
N ALA A 318 6.95 -7.98 10.61
CA ALA A 318 8.35 -7.67 10.91
C ALA A 318 8.53 -6.97 12.26
N LEU A 319 7.50 -6.32 12.77
CA LEU A 319 7.48 -5.68 14.09
C LEU A 319 6.89 -6.58 15.19
N HIS A 320 6.57 -7.84 14.88
CA HIS A 320 5.93 -8.81 15.79
C HIS A 320 4.60 -8.32 16.38
N LEU A 321 3.84 -7.56 15.60
CA LEU A 321 2.53 -7.02 15.96
C LEU A 321 1.40 -7.91 15.43
N LEU A 322 0.18 -7.65 15.89
CA LEU A 322 -1.02 -8.38 15.46
C LEU A 322 -1.36 -8.11 13.98
N VAL A 323 -0.77 -8.89 13.07
CA VAL A 323 -0.97 -8.82 11.62
C VAL A 323 -2.46 -8.84 11.22
N PRO A 324 -3.32 -9.72 11.79
CA PRO A 324 -4.72 -9.75 11.39
C PRO A 324 -5.49 -8.49 11.79
N LEU A 325 -5.17 -7.85 12.92
CA LEU A 325 -5.80 -6.60 13.35
C LEU A 325 -5.47 -5.47 12.37
N VAL A 326 -4.18 -5.30 12.03
CA VAL A 326 -3.71 -4.32 11.05
C VAL A 326 -4.39 -4.58 9.69
N THR A 327 -4.40 -5.84 9.25
CA THR A 327 -5.02 -6.25 7.99
C THR A 327 -6.51 -5.94 7.97
N ALA A 328 -7.24 -6.25 9.05
CA ALA A 328 -8.68 -5.98 9.15
C ALA A 328 -8.98 -4.48 9.06
N MET A 329 -8.22 -3.63 9.77
CA MET A 329 -8.35 -2.18 9.67
C MET A 329 -8.07 -1.66 8.25
N GLN A 330 -7.03 -2.16 7.60
CA GLN A 330 -6.64 -1.75 6.24
C GLN A 330 -7.67 -2.19 5.18
N VAL A 331 -8.20 -3.41 5.30
CA VAL A 331 -9.27 -3.93 4.43
C VAL A 331 -10.56 -3.16 4.65
N LEU A 332 -10.98 -2.96 5.90
CA LEU A 332 -12.20 -2.21 6.21
C LEU A 332 -12.12 -0.78 5.69
N ARG A 333 -10.97 -0.11 5.87
CA ARG A 333 -10.71 1.22 5.29
C ARG A 333 -10.81 1.21 3.78
N LEU A 334 -10.18 0.25 3.10
CA LEU A 334 -10.25 0.16 1.64
C LEU A 334 -11.71 0.02 1.17
N LEU A 335 -12.49 -0.85 1.81
CA LEU A 335 -13.90 -1.06 1.48
C LEU A 335 -14.73 0.20 1.72
N LEU A 336 -14.59 0.82 2.91
CA LEU A 336 -15.30 2.06 3.23
C LEU A 336 -14.95 3.18 2.26
N VAL A 337 -13.66 3.39 1.95
CA VAL A 337 -13.26 4.40 0.96
C VAL A 337 -13.83 4.09 -0.41
N LEU A 338 -13.78 2.83 -0.85
CA LEU A 338 -14.31 2.44 -2.16
C LEU A 338 -15.80 2.76 -2.30
N PHE A 339 -16.59 2.43 -1.27
CA PHE A 339 -18.04 2.63 -1.30
C PHE A 339 -18.46 4.07 -0.99
N LEU A 340 -17.73 4.78 -0.12
CA LEU A 340 -18.09 6.13 0.33
C LEU A 340 -17.42 7.25 -0.47
N ALA A 341 -16.26 7.04 -1.11
CA ALA A 341 -15.52 8.15 -1.74
C ALA A 341 -16.34 8.86 -2.84
N ALA A 342 -16.97 8.11 -3.74
CA ALA A 342 -17.79 8.70 -4.81
C ALA A 342 -19.06 9.42 -4.30
N PRO A 343 -19.91 8.82 -3.44
CA PRO A 343 -21.09 9.52 -2.92
C PRO A 343 -20.72 10.73 -2.04
N VAL A 344 -19.69 10.61 -1.20
CA VAL A 344 -19.22 11.74 -0.37
C VAL A 344 -18.69 12.87 -1.25
N PHE A 345 -17.92 12.55 -2.30
CA PHE A 345 -17.46 13.55 -3.27
C PHE A 345 -18.64 14.32 -3.90
N ARG A 346 -19.67 13.61 -4.36
CA ARG A 346 -20.87 14.24 -4.96
C ARG A 346 -21.56 15.19 -3.99
N LEU A 347 -21.85 14.71 -2.77
CA LEU A 347 -22.48 15.52 -1.72
C LEU A 347 -21.65 16.77 -1.37
N CYS A 348 -20.34 16.64 -1.26
CA CYS A 348 -19.46 17.79 -1.00
C CYS A 348 -19.42 18.75 -2.20
N SER A 349 -19.39 18.23 -3.43
CA SER A 349 -19.35 19.06 -4.64
C SER A 349 -20.63 19.89 -4.82
N GLU A 350 -21.78 19.31 -4.51
CA GLU A 350 -23.09 19.99 -4.54
C GLU A 350 -23.16 21.09 -3.48
N ARG A 351 -22.76 20.79 -2.24
CA ARG A 351 -22.75 21.77 -1.14
C ARG A 351 -21.78 22.93 -1.37
N LEU A 352 -20.66 22.68 -2.03
CA LEU A 352 -19.67 23.71 -2.36
C LEU A 352 -20.00 24.47 -3.65
N GLY A 353 -21.09 24.13 -4.35
CA GLY A 353 -21.50 24.82 -5.59
C GLY A 353 -20.61 24.57 -6.81
N ILE A 354 -19.62 23.68 -6.70
CA ILE A 354 -18.55 23.48 -7.70
C ILE A 354 -19.07 22.87 -9.02
N GLY A 355 -20.28 22.29 -9.01
CA GLY A 355 -20.93 21.74 -10.20
C GLY A 355 -21.54 22.76 -11.16
N LYS A 356 -21.77 24.01 -10.75
CA LYS A 356 -22.47 25.01 -11.59
C LYS A 356 -21.55 25.84 -12.48
N ASP A 357 -20.27 25.97 -12.13
CA ASP A 357 -19.33 26.83 -12.87
C ASP A 357 -18.88 26.22 -14.22
N GLY A 358 -18.95 24.89 -14.37
CA GLY A 358 -18.62 24.20 -15.61
C GLY A 358 -19.75 24.18 -16.65
N GLU A 359 -21.01 24.26 -16.23
CA GLU A 359 -22.17 24.29 -17.14
C GLU A 359 -22.48 25.71 -17.65
N LEU A 360 -22.14 26.75 -16.88
CA LEU A 360 -22.27 28.15 -17.32
C LEU A 360 -21.23 28.51 -18.39
N ALA A 361 -19.99 28.03 -18.29
CA ALA A 361 -18.95 28.25 -19.30
C ALA A 361 -19.13 27.42 -20.59
N ALA A 362 -20.03 26.43 -20.60
CA ALA A 362 -20.41 25.67 -21.80
C ALA A 362 -21.67 26.21 -22.48
N ARG A 363 -22.30 27.25 -21.90
CA ARG A 363 -23.52 27.91 -22.37
C ARG A 363 -23.31 29.38 -22.78
N GLU A 364 -22.11 29.90 -22.58
CA GLU A 364 -21.60 31.15 -23.18
C GLU A 364 -20.63 30.80 -24.31
#